data_AF-A0A0B0IMF2-F1
#
_entry.id   AF-A0A0B0IMF2-F1
#
_cell.length_a   1.000
_cell.length_b   1.000
_cell.length_c   1.000
_cell.angle_alpha   90.00
_cell.angle_beta   90.00
_cell.angle_gamma   90.00
#
_symmetry.space_group_name_H-M   'P 1'
#
loop_
_entity.id
_entity.type
_entity.pdbx_description
1 polymer ?
#
loop_
_entity_poly.entity_id
_entity_poly.type
_entity_poly.pdbx_seq_one_letter_code
_entity_poly.pdbx_strand_id
1 'polypeptide(L)' 'MKKVASYYLLSVVFFFLLSASQLYEQDFQTILMTFLGSTCLGLLTGFVIHMAMIIKKKVSK' A
#
# COMPACT_ATOMS: atom_id res chain seq x y z
N MET A 1 -11.12 -3.71 -13.81
CA MET A 1 -11.27 -3.38 -12.36
C MET A 1 -10.54 -4.36 -11.44
N LYS A 2 -10.60 -5.70 -11.63
CA LYS A 2 -9.93 -6.68 -10.75
C LYS A 2 -8.41 -6.45 -10.57
N LYS A 3 -7.67 -6.16 -11.66
CA LYS A 3 -6.23 -5.85 -11.58
C LYS A 3 -5.93 -4.56 -10.78
N VAL A 4 -6.81 -3.57 -10.90
CA VAL A 4 -6.68 -2.28 -10.21
C VAL A 4 -6.79 -2.49 -8.71
N ALA A 5 -7.87 -3.13 -8.24
CA ALA A 5 -8.04 -3.45 -6.82
C ALA A 5 -6.88 -4.27 -6.26
N SER A 6 -6.30 -5.16 -7.08
CA SER A 6 -5.13 -5.94 -6.69
C SER A 6 -3.88 -5.08 -6.45
N TYR A 7 -3.67 -3.97 -7.18
CA TYR A 7 -2.52 -3.09 -6.92
C TYR A 7 -2.60 -2.38 -5.57
N TYR A 8 -3.81 -1.99 -5.15
CA TYR A 8 -4.02 -1.34 -3.86
C TYR A 8 -3.94 -2.34 -2.71
N LEU A 9 -4.68 -3.45 -2.79
CA LEU A 9 -4.71 -4.44 -1.72
C LEU A 9 -3.34 -5.11 -1.51
N LEU A 10 -2.63 -5.45 -2.59
CA LEU A 10 -1.30 -6.05 -2.47
C LEU A 10 -0.31 -5.09 -1.83
N SER A 11 -0.33 -3.81 -2.21
CA SER A 11 0.55 -2.80 -1.64
C SER A 11 0.25 -2.57 -0.15
N VAL A 12 -1.03 -2.47 0.22
CA VAL A 12 -1.45 -2.31 1.63
C VAL A 12 -1.03 -3.52 2.46
N VAL A 13 -1.28 -4.74 2.00
CA VAL A 13 -0.87 -5.96 2.73
C VAL A 13 0.64 -6.05 2.89
N PHE A 14 1.40 -5.68 1.85
CA PHE A 14 2.86 -5.67 1.90
C PHE A 14 3.40 -4.70 2.96
N PHE A 15 2.94 -3.44 2.94
CA PHE A 15 3.36 -2.45 3.93
C PHE A 15 2.87 -2.79 5.33
N PHE A 16 1.68 -3.37 5.46
CA PHE A 16 1.18 -3.83 6.75
C PHE A 16 2.07 -4.92 7.35
N LEU A 17 2.43 -5.95 6.57
CA LEU A 17 3.35 -7.02 7.02
C LEU A 17 4.73 -6.46 7.37
N LEU A 18 5.24 -5.51 6.58
CA LEU A 18 6.53 -4.87 6.83
C LEU A 18 6.51 -4.05 8.12
N SER A 19 5.47 -3.24 8.35
CA SER A 19 5.36 -2.45 9.57
C SER A 19 5.07 -3.33 10.79
N ALA A 20 4.31 -4.41 10.62
CA ALA A 20 4.05 -5.38 11.69
C ALA A 20 5.33 -6.14 12.11
N SER A 21 6.25 -6.43 11.18
CA SER A 21 7.53 -7.09 11.53
C SER A 21 8.50 -6.19 12.29
N GLN A 22 8.26 -4.88 12.27
CA GLN A 22 9.07 -3.86 12.95
C GLN A 22 8.42 -3.35 14.25
N LEU A 23 7.32 -3.96 14.69
CA LEU A 23 6.60 -3.54 15.88
C LEU A 23 7.29 -4.07 17.15
N TYR A 24 8.11 -3.23 17.79
CA TYR A 24 8.85 -3.58 19.01
C TYR A 24 8.04 -3.34 20.29
N GLU A 25 7.22 -2.28 20.33
CA GLU A 25 6.35 -1.97 21.46
C GLU A 25 4.88 -2.18 21.09
N GLN A 26 4.17 -2.95 21.92
CA GLN A 26 2.77 -3.31 21.73
C GLN A 26 1.81 -2.35 22.44
N ASP A 27 2.12 -1.06 22.45
CA ASP A 27 1.16 -0.04 22.88
C ASP A 27 0.05 0.13 21.84
N PHE A 28 -1.18 0.36 22.31
CA PHE A 28 -2.36 0.57 21.47
C PHE A 28 -2.17 1.75 20.51
N GLN A 29 -1.55 2.85 20.95
CA GLN A 29 -1.30 3.99 20.07
C GLN A 29 -0.33 3.63 18.94
N THR A 30 0.75 2.88 19.26
CA THR A 30 1.73 2.40 18.29
C THR A 30 1.10 1.46 17.26
N ILE A 31 0.25 0.53 17.70
CA ILE A 31 -0.47 -0.38 16.81
C ILE A 31 -1.41 0.39 15.86
N LEU A 32 -2.18 1.35 16.40
CA LEU A 32 -3.10 2.16 15.62
C LEU A 32 -2.37 3.00 14.57
N MET A 33 -1.28 3.68 14.98
CA MET A 33 -0.46 4.50 14.08
C MET A 33 0.21 3.65 12.99
N THR A 34 0.67 2.45 13.34
CA THR A 34 1.24 1.49 12.39
C THR A 34 0.20 1.06 11.37
N PHE A 35 -1.02 0.72 11.81
CA PHE A 35 -2.10 0.33 10.91
C PHE A 35 -2.50 1.46 9.95
N LEU A 36 -2.67 2.69 10.47
CA LEU A 36 -2.99 3.86 9.66
C LEU A 36 -1.86 4.21 8.68
N GLY A 37 -0.61 4.23 9.15
CA GLY A 37 0.57 4.55 8.36
C GLY A 37 0.77 3.56 7.21
N SER A 38 0.72 2.26 7.51
CA SER A 38 0.84 1.20 6.50
C SER A 38 -0.30 1.23 5.48
N THR A 39 -1.53 1.52 5.91
CA THR A 39 -2.67 1.69 5.00
C THR A 39 -2.48 2.89 4.07
N CYS A 40 -2.09 4.05 4.61
CA CYS A 40 -1.81 5.25 3.81
C CYS A 40 -0.69 5.02 2.79
N LEU A 41 0.43 4.42 3.21
CA LEU A 41 1.56 4.11 2.33
C LEU A 41 1.18 3.08 1.25
N GLY A 42 0.43 2.05 1.62
CA GLY A 42 -0.06 1.05 0.69
C GLY A 42 -1.00 1.61 -0.36
N LEU A 43 -1.94 2.47 0.02
CA LEU A 43 -2.86 3.12 -0.91
C LEU A 43 -2.13 4.10 -1.84
N LEU A 44 -1.20 4.89 -1.30
CA LEU A 44 -0.39 5.82 -2.09
C LEU A 44 0.46 5.07 -3.13
N THR A 45 1.13 3.99 -2.71
CA THR A 45 1.92 3.15 -3.60
C THR A 45 1.05 2.49 -4.67
N GLY A 46 -0.10 1.94 -4.28
CA GLY A 46 -1.09 1.39 -5.22
C GLY A 46 -1.56 2.43 -6.25
N PHE A 47 -1.76 3.67 -5.83
CA PHE A 47 -2.10 4.79 -6.71
C PHE A 47 -1.00 5.12 -7.71
N VAL A 48 0.26 5.20 -7.25
CA VAL A 48 1.42 5.44 -8.12
C VAL A 48 1.57 4.33 -9.16
N ILE A 49 1.47 3.06 -8.76
CA ILE A 49 1.53 1.91 -9.67
C ILE A 49 0.40 1.96 -10.70
N HIS A 50 -0.81 2.28 -10.25
CA HIS A 50 -1.96 2.42 -11.15
C HIS A 50 -1.73 3.54 -12.17
N MET A 51 -1.26 4.71 -11.74
CA MET A 51 -0.95 5.81 -12.65
C MET A 51 0.17 5.45 -13.63
N ALA A 52 1.24 4.80 -13.18
CA ALA A 52 2.31 4.31 -14.04
C ALA A 52 1.79 3.33 -15.10
N MET A 53 0.86 2.44 -14.75
CA MET A 53 0.21 1.53 -15.69
C MET A 53 -0.64 2.26 -16.74
N ILE A 54 -1.38 3.30 -16.33
CA ILE A 54 -2.16 4.13 -17.25
C ILE A 54 -1.22 4.87 -18.22
N ILE A 55 -0.16 5.49 -17.71
CA ILE A 55 0.82 6.22 -18.52
C ILE A 55 1.50 5.26 -19.50
N LYS A 56 1.99 4.10 -19.02
CA LYS A 56 2.59 3.07 -19.87
C LYS A 56 1.65 2.64 -20.99
N LYS A 57 0.36 2.44 -20.69
CA LYS A 57 -0.65 2.08 -21.69
C LYS A 57 -0.88 3.19 -22.72
N LYS A 58 -0.73 4.46 -22.34
CA LYS A 58 -0.84 5.60 -23.26
C LYS A 58 0.42 5.83 -24.11
N VAL A 59 1.61 5.60 -23.56
CA VAL A 59 2.90 5.80 -24.25
C VAL A 59 3.23 4.65 -25.20
N SER A 60 2.83 3.42 -24.86
CA SER A 60 3.09 2.24 -25.67
C SER A 60 2.08 2.02 -26.80
N LYS A 61 1.23 3.01 -27.07
CA LYS A 61 0.17 3.03 -28.09
C LYS A 61 0.47 4.13 -29.09
#